data_AF-A0A8H3Z3M1-F1
#
_entry.id   AF-A0A8H3Z3M1-F1
#
_cell.length_a   1.000
_cell.length_b   1.000
_cell.length_c   1.000
_cell.angle_alpha   90.00
_cell.angle_beta   90.00
_cell.angle_gamma   90.00
#
_symmetry.space_group_name_H-M   'P 1'
#
loop_
_entity.id
_entity.type
_entity.pdbx_description
1 polymer ?
#
loop_
_entity_poly.entity_id
_entity_poly.type
_entity_poly.pdbx_seq_one_letter_code
_entity_poly.pdbx_strand_id
1 'polypeptide(L)'
;MEFEVSYSLDSPEQFWLELEDILSAPCQTHEAIDNALRSYLAFTTNFKGTSTPYLTAPTSPDDQKLTSLGEYLQSDYDIAKCSYKLLESAIFTGHRGYVRRQVVYALLQEDDAASLHLIAAILLHDGRSSEETLHMMQTEGIFPRLVELITQWDSKDDQLHRLLLDCMYEMSRIQRLTWEDLSAVNDSFVLSLFAITESLSSDVSDPYHYPVIRVLLVLNEQYMVQAAVASVARTDSSGRPVPALTNRVIKALSTHLSSWKTFGENLILLLNRESETSLQLLILKLLYLIFSNNSTSEYFYTNDLHVLTDVILRNLLDLPSEDDNMQALRHTYLRVLHMLLANSQFRLEGQDYKAPEIRQVLLVLSGEGGVHFAPADPTTIRLVNRCREVAWLKEQVESPSTENDLSPSITLSAVDGNIPNGNHRHIDSKRGAEGEGSKEIARRTLGMHLQDGGSALSVAAVAEHTEKPGIITPSRAHDGDDIGPIER
;
A
#
# COMPACT_ATOMS: atom_id res chain seq x y z
N MET A 1 1.50 42.96 13.51
CA MET A 1 2.65 43.33 14.36
C MET A 1 3.22 42.00 14.81
N GLU A 2 4.16 41.46 14.04
CA GLU A 2 4.84 40.21 14.38
C GLU A 2 5.62 40.45 15.66
N PHE A 3 5.26 39.73 16.73
CA PHE A 3 6.05 39.68 17.95
C PHE A 3 7.26 38.80 17.65
N GLU A 4 8.29 39.38 17.06
CA GLU A 4 9.58 38.73 16.88
C GLU A 4 10.30 38.75 18.25
N VAL A 5 9.89 37.83 19.13
CA VAL A 5 10.60 37.58 20.39
C VAL A 5 11.89 36.86 20.01
N SER A 6 13.01 37.59 20.02
CA SER A 6 14.33 36.98 19.80
C SER A 6 14.70 36.15 21.03
N TYR A 7 14.66 34.83 20.91
CA TYR A 7 15.10 33.92 21.96
C TYR A 7 16.61 33.71 21.83
N SER A 8 17.39 34.18 22.80
CA SER A 8 18.81 33.81 22.94
C SER A 8 18.93 32.74 24.01
N LEU A 9 19.29 31.51 23.62
CA LEU A 9 19.46 30.39 24.54
C LEU A 9 20.95 30.16 24.81
N ASP A 10 21.30 30.05 26.09
CA ASP A 10 22.68 29.82 26.54
C ASP A 10 23.01 28.32 26.68
N SER A 11 21.98 27.44 26.71
CA SER A 11 22.15 25.99 26.83
C SER A 11 20.98 25.18 26.24
N PRO A 12 21.21 23.90 25.86
CA PRO A 12 20.15 22.99 25.44
C PRO A 12 19.09 22.72 26.52
N GLU A 13 19.46 22.80 27.80
CA GLU A 13 18.54 22.62 28.92
C GLU A 13 17.54 23.77 29.02
N GLN A 14 18.01 24.99 28.73
CA GLN A 14 17.18 26.19 28.70
C GLN A 14 16.09 26.10 27.62
N PHE A 15 16.38 25.52 26.45
CA PHE A 15 15.37 25.28 25.42
C PHE A 15 14.16 24.51 25.97
N TRP A 16 14.42 23.41 26.70
CA TRP A 16 13.36 22.56 27.24
C TRP A 16 12.58 23.22 28.37
N LEU A 17 13.23 24.06 29.17
CA LEU A 17 12.58 24.83 30.23
C LEU A 17 11.66 25.91 29.65
N GLU A 18 12.13 26.68 28.68
CA GLU A 18 11.33 27.70 28.00
C GLU A 18 10.12 27.08 27.28
N LEU A 19 10.31 25.92 26.64
CA LEU A 19 9.21 25.16 26.05
C LEU A 19 8.18 24.72 27.10
N GLU A 20 8.63 24.28 28.26
CA GLU A 20 7.77 23.88 29.37
C GLU A 20 7.03 25.09 29.98
N ASP A 21 7.68 26.24 30.07
CA ASP A 21 7.07 27.49 30.52
C ASP A 21 5.93 27.93 29.58
N ILE A 22 6.15 27.87 28.25
CA ILE A 22 5.10 28.13 27.26
C ILE A 22 3.90 27.17 27.44
N LEU A 23 4.18 25.88 27.64
CA LEU A 23 3.15 24.84 27.77
C LEU A 23 2.46 24.81 29.14
N SER A 24 3.04 25.45 30.15
CA SER A 24 2.48 25.58 31.50
C SER A 24 1.58 26.81 31.67
N ALA A 25 1.51 27.67 30.66
CA ALA A 25 0.72 28.90 30.69
C ALA A 25 -0.76 28.62 31.06
N PRO A 26 -1.36 29.39 31.99
CA PRO A 26 -2.74 29.17 32.39
C PRO A 26 -3.71 29.62 31.29
N CYS A 27 -4.18 28.67 30.47
CA CYS A 27 -5.12 28.92 29.39
C CYS A 27 -6.56 28.64 29.83
N GLN A 28 -7.32 29.69 30.15
CA GLN A 28 -8.75 29.59 30.53
C GLN A 28 -9.72 29.90 29.37
N THR A 29 -9.21 30.43 28.26
CA THR A 29 -10.00 30.81 27.07
C THR A 29 -9.38 30.21 25.82
N HIS A 30 -10.20 30.01 24.78
CA HIS A 30 -9.72 29.54 23.48
C HIS A 30 -8.65 30.45 22.88
N GLU A 31 -8.77 31.78 23.04
CA GLU A 31 -7.75 32.74 22.60
C GLU A 31 -6.41 32.55 23.32
N ALA A 32 -6.42 32.27 24.63
CA ALA A 32 -5.21 31.98 25.38
C ALA A 32 -4.56 30.67 24.92
N ILE A 33 -5.35 29.66 24.56
CA ILE A 33 -4.85 28.40 23.98
C ILE A 33 -4.21 28.69 22.61
N ASP A 34 -4.88 29.43 21.73
CA ASP A 34 -4.36 29.74 20.40
C ASP A 34 -3.05 30.52 20.48
N ASN A 35 -2.95 31.48 21.40
CA ASN A 35 -1.70 32.22 21.65
C ASN A 35 -0.58 31.30 22.14
N ALA A 36 -0.86 30.39 23.07
CA ALA A 36 0.13 29.43 23.55
C ALA A 36 0.58 28.47 22.44
N LEU A 37 -0.33 27.97 21.60
CA LEU A 37 0.00 27.12 20.45
C LEU A 37 0.84 27.86 19.40
N ARG A 38 0.52 29.13 19.11
CA ARG A 38 1.33 29.99 18.23
C ARG A 38 2.73 30.23 18.80
N SER A 39 2.83 30.53 20.10
CA SER A 39 4.12 30.69 20.77
C SER A 39 4.93 29.39 20.76
N TYR A 40 4.29 28.24 21.01
CA TYR A 40 4.91 26.94 20.93
C TYR A 40 5.47 26.67 19.53
N LEU A 41 4.65 26.84 18.48
CA LEU A 41 5.08 26.63 17.10
C LEU A 41 6.19 27.60 16.69
N ALA A 42 6.04 28.90 16.96
CA ALA A 42 7.05 29.89 16.63
C ALA A 42 8.38 29.65 17.37
N PHE A 43 8.32 29.27 18.64
CA PHE A 43 9.52 28.95 19.42
C PHE A 43 10.23 27.72 18.83
N THR A 44 9.50 26.63 18.63
CA THR A 44 10.07 25.38 18.13
C THR A 44 10.58 25.48 16.69
N THR A 45 9.90 26.22 15.80
CA THR A 45 10.36 26.42 14.42
C THR A 45 11.64 27.24 14.35
N ASN A 46 11.80 28.26 15.20
CA ASN A 46 13.02 29.07 15.27
C ASN A 46 14.28 28.25 15.61
N PHE A 47 14.11 27.13 16.31
CA PHE A 47 15.21 26.24 16.73
C PHE A 47 15.27 24.92 15.94
N LYS A 48 14.40 24.75 14.93
CA LYS A 48 14.53 23.68 13.94
C LYS A 48 15.54 24.15 12.90
N GLY A 49 16.71 23.49 12.87
CA GLY A 49 17.82 23.88 12.00
C GLY A 49 17.35 24.08 10.58
N THR A 50 17.56 25.28 10.03
CA THR A 50 17.33 25.49 8.60
C THR A 50 18.50 24.81 7.90
N SER A 51 18.24 23.65 7.30
CA SER A 51 19.14 23.00 6.34
C SER A 51 19.39 23.97 5.18
N THR A 52 20.27 24.95 5.35
CA THR A 52 20.78 25.82 4.30
C THR A 52 22.06 25.17 3.79
N PRO A 53 22.04 24.44 2.65
CA PRO A 53 23.24 23.74 2.19
C PRO A 53 24.29 24.71 1.60
N TYR A 54 23.94 26.00 1.45
CA TYR A 54 24.79 26.98 0.79
C TYR A 54 24.55 28.41 1.33
N LEU A 55 24.97 28.68 2.55
CA LEU A 55 25.43 30.03 2.89
C LEU A 55 26.89 29.92 3.28
N THR A 56 27.74 30.26 2.30
CA THR A 56 29.15 30.67 2.40
C THR A 56 29.99 29.94 3.46
N ALA A 57 30.97 29.16 2.99
CA ALA A 57 32.04 28.63 3.82
C ALA A 57 32.47 29.66 4.89
N PRO A 58 32.48 29.28 6.19
CA PRO A 58 32.69 30.23 7.27
C PRO A 58 34.02 30.95 7.04
N THR A 59 33.95 32.27 6.84
CA THR A 59 35.12 33.11 6.62
C THR A 59 35.91 33.37 7.92
N SER A 60 35.37 32.94 9.06
CA SER A 60 35.95 33.07 10.39
C SER A 60 35.64 31.85 11.27
N PRO A 61 36.58 31.37 12.11
CA PRO A 61 36.32 30.33 13.11
C PRO A 61 35.26 30.72 14.17
N ASP A 62 34.93 32.00 14.32
CA ASP A 62 33.88 32.47 15.24
C ASP A 62 32.46 32.31 14.66
N ASP A 63 32.29 32.38 13.33
CA ASP A 63 30.99 32.23 12.65
C ASP A 63 30.48 30.78 12.69
N GLN A 64 31.41 29.81 12.72
CA GLN A 64 31.09 28.38 12.80
C GLN A 64 30.55 27.98 14.18
N LYS A 65 30.84 28.76 15.22
CA LYS A 65 30.33 28.53 16.58
C LYS A 65 28.89 29.03 16.73
N LEU A 66 28.54 30.13 16.06
CA LEU A 66 27.23 30.79 16.17
C LEU A 66 26.12 30.05 15.42
N THR A 67 26.43 29.39 14.30
CA THR A 67 25.46 28.59 13.52
C THR A 67 25.13 27.24 14.18
N SER A 68 26.05 26.66 14.94
CA SER A 68 25.83 25.37 15.64
C SER A 68 25.06 25.48 16.97
N LEU A 69 24.89 26.70 17.50
CA LEU A 69 24.29 26.91 18.82
C LEU A 69 22.75 27.04 18.80
N GLY A 70 22.13 27.20 17.63
CA GLY A 70 20.70 27.51 17.48
C GLY A 70 19.83 26.36 16.95
N GLU A 71 20.38 25.17 16.77
CA GLU A 71 19.66 24.04 16.15
C GLU A 71 19.47 22.92 17.17
N TYR A 72 18.40 23.00 17.96
CA TYR A 72 18.11 22.00 18.99
C TYR A 72 17.17 20.88 18.51
N LEU A 73 16.50 21.08 17.37
CA LEU A 73 15.58 20.11 16.78
C LEU A 73 16.12 19.57 15.45
N GLN A 74 17.13 18.71 15.52
CA GLN A 74 17.77 18.12 14.33
C GLN A 74 17.36 16.65 14.10
N SER A 75 16.97 15.94 15.16
CA SER A 75 16.62 14.52 15.07
C SER A 75 15.10 14.30 15.15
N ASP A 76 14.64 13.20 14.56
CA ASP A 76 13.26 12.70 14.74
C ASP A 76 12.90 12.56 16.22
N TYR A 77 13.87 12.21 17.07
CA TYR A 77 13.67 12.06 18.50
C TYR A 77 13.35 13.40 19.17
N ASP A 78 14.03 14.47 18.79
CA ASP A 78 13.78 15.81 19.36
C ASP A 78 12.41 16.33 18.95
N ILE A 79 12.03 16.12 17.69
CA ILE A 79 10.70 16.46 17.15
C ILE A 79 9.60 15.66 17.87
N ALA A 80 9.81 14.36 18.05
CA ALA A 80 8.90 13.51 18.80
C ALA A 80 8.78 13.96 20.27
N LYS A 81 9.89 14.29 20.92
CA LYS A 81 9.92 14.79 22.30
C LYS A 81 9.16 16.10 22.47
N CYS A 82 9.30 17.04 21.53
CA CYS A 82 8.50 18.27 21.49
C CYS A 82 7.01 17.95 21.39
N SER A 83 6.64 17.05 20.47
CA SER A 83 5.27 16.61 20.28
C SER A 83 4.68 16.03 21.56
N TYR A 84 5.39 15.11 22.23
CA TYR A 84 4.93 14.53 23.50
C TYR A 84 4.79 15.56 24.62
N LYS A 85 5.72 16.52 24.74
CA LYS A 85 5.58 17.61 25.74
C LYS A 85 4.29 18.40 25.54
N LEU A 86 3.91 18.72 24.30
CA LEU A 86 2.62 19.36 24.02
C LEU A 86 1.44 18.44 24.39
N LEU A 87 1.48 17.17 23.98
CA LEU A 87 0.40 16.22 24.21
C LEU A 87 0.17 15.88 25.70
N GLU A 88 1.22 15.93 26.50
CA GLU A 88 1.17 15.72 27.96
C GLU A 88 0.86 17.00 28.75
N SER A 89 0.91 18.16 28.10
CA SER A 89 0.68 19.45 28.75
C SER A 89 -0.75 19.60 29.31
N ALA A 90 -0.90 20.48 30.30
CA ALA A 90 -2.21 20.86 30.84
C ALA A 90 -3.12 21.50 29.76
N ILE A 91 -2.51 22.20 28.79
CA ILE A 91 -3.22 22.82 27.66
C ILE A 91 -3.92 21.74 26.83
N PHE A 92 -3.19 20.69 26.43
CA PHE A 92 -3.76 19.61 25.63
C PHE A 92 -4.71 18.73 26.45
N THR A 93 -4.28 18.24 27.61
CA THR A 93 -5.10 17.33 28.43
C THR A 93 -6.41 17.97 28.90
N GLY A 94 -6.42 19.27 29.18
CA GLY A 94 -7.62 20.03 29.54
C GLY A 94 -8.55 20.34 28.35
N HIS A 95 -8.03 20.42 27.13
CA HIS A 95 -8.78 20.91 25.96
C HIS A 95 -8.57 20.08 24.68
N ARG A 96 -8.43 18.75 24.81
CA ARG A 96 -8.02 17.82 23.73
C ARG A 96 -8.73 18.06 22.39
N GLY A 97 -10.06 18.13 22.39
CA GLY A 97 -10.84 18.30 21.17
C GLY A 97 -10.63 19.64 20.47
N TYR A 98 -10.45 20.72 21.25
CA TYR A 98 -10.18 22.04 20.69
C TYR A 98 -8.75 22.12 20.13
N VAL A 99 -7.76 21.66 20.90
CA VAL A 99 -6.36 21.69 20.47
C VAL A 99 -6.15 20.86 19.21
N ARG A 100 -6.71 19.65 19.14
CA ARG A 100 -6.67 18.81 17.91
C ARG A 100 -7.19 19.56 16.70
N ARG A 101 -8.34 20.24 16.82
CA ARG A 101 -8.92 21.00 15.72
C ARG A 101 -8.01 22.14 15.28
N GLN A 102 -7.36 22.83 16.22
CA GLN A 102 -6.40 23.88 15.90
C GLN A 102 -5.17 23.34 15.18
N VAL A 103 -4.61 22.20 15.62
CA VAL A 103 -3.47 21.58 14.94
C VAL A 103 -3.85 21.10 13.52
N VAL A 104 -5.07 20.55 13.36
CA VAL A 104 -5.61 20.17 12.04
C VAL A 104 -5.74 21.40 11.13
N TYR A 105 -6.31 22.51 11.63
CA TYR A 105 -6.40 23.74 10.85
C TYR A 105 -5.04 24.38 10.56
N ALA A 106 -4.07 24.24 11.46
CA ALA A 106 -2.71 24.67 11.21
C ALA A 106 -2.11 23.91 10.00
N LEU A 107 -2.26 22.58 9.92
CA LEU A 107 -1.77 21.80 8.78
C LEU A 107 -2.42 22.22 7.44
N LEU A 108 -3.70 22.59 7.46
CA LEU A 108 -4.42 23.03 6.25
C LEU A 108 -3.96 24.39 5.73
N GLN A 109 -3.43 25.26 6.61
CA GLN A 109 -3.15 26.66 6.29
C GLN A 109 -1.66 26.97 6.21
N GLU A 110 -0.82 26.13 6.78
CA GLU A 110 0.62 26.33 6.86
C GLU A 110 1.33 25.83 5.60
N ASP A 111 2.34 26.57 5.17
CA ASP A 111 3.22 26.24 4.02
C ASP A 111 4.71 26.17 4.44
N ASP A 112 5.06 26.67 5.62
CA ASP A 112 6.44 26.60 6.11
C ASP A 112 6.84 25.15 6.48
N ALA A 113 7.97 24.68 5.93
CA ALA A 113 8.43 23.31 6.12
C ALA A 113 8.83 22.99 7.57
N ALA A 114 9.30 23.98 8.34
CA ALA A 114 9.63 23.77 9.75
C ALA A 114 8.36 23.57 10.57
N SER A 115 7.36 24.43 10.38
CA SER A 115 6.06 24.35 11.03
C SER A 115 5.32 23.08 10.64
N LEU A 116 5.25 22.76 9.34
CA LEU A 116 4.58 21.57 8.82
C LEU A 116 5.13 20.28 9.43
N HIS A 117 6.44 20.18 9.62
CA HIS A 117 7.05 18.99 10.21
C HIS A 117 6.57 18.82 11.65
N LEU A 118 6.57 19.88 12.45
CA LEU A 118 6.14 19.80 13.83
C LEU A 118 4.64 19.51 13.96
N ILE A 119 3.82 20.17 13.13
CA ILE A 119 2.36 19.96 13.08
C ILE A 119 2.05 18.52 12.69
N ALA A 120 2.68 18.00 11.63
CA ALA A 120 2.52 16.61 11.20
C ALA A 120 2.97 15.62 12.28
N ALA A 121 4.03 15.92 13.03
CA ALA A 121 4.52 15.06 14.10
C ALA A 121 3.49 14.95 15.23
N ILE A 122 2.94 16.08 15.67
CA ILE A 122 1.90 16.13 16.71
C ILE A 122 0.69 15.30 16.28
N LEU A 123 0.21 15.48 15.04
CA LEU A 123 -0.94 14.75 14.51
C LEU A 123 -0.66 13.25 14.41
N LEU A 124 0.54 12.85 13.97
CA LEU A 124 0.91 11.44 13.88
C LEU A 124 0.98 10.78 15.26
N HIS A 125 1.64 11.41 16.23
CA HIS A 125 1.81 10.86 17.58
C HIS A 125 0.48 10.76 18.34
N ASP A 126 -0.36 11.79 18.28
CA ASP A 126 -1.70 11.74 18.88
C ASP A 126 -2.62 10.79 18.09
N GLY A 127 -2.53 10.74 16.76
CA GLY A 127 -3.31 9.84 15.91
C GLY A 127 -3.04 8.36 16.16
N ARG A 128 -1.77 8.00 16.41
CA ARG A 128 -1.39 6.64 16.84
C ARG A 128 -1.92 6.27 18.23
N SER A 129 -2.12 7.27 19.08
CA SER A 129 -2.62 7.08 20.45
C SER A 129 -4.14 7.16 20.55
N SER A 130 -4.79 7.84 19.59
CA SER A 130 -6.19 8.22 19.64
C SER A 130 -6.77 8.36 18.24
N GLU A 131 -7.60 7.38 17.83
CA GLU A 131 -8.28 7.39 16.54
C GLU A 131 -9.14 8.65 16.31
N GLU A 132 -9.62 9.32 17.37
CA GLU A 132 -10.37 10.57 17.28
C GLU A 132 -9.66 11.66 16.46
N THR A 133 -8.33 11.70 16.53
CA THR A 133 -7.51 12.68 15.79
C THR A 133 -7.52 12.37 14.31
N LEU A 134 -7.36 11.10 13.95
CA LEU A 134 -7.48 10.66 12.56
C LEU A 134 -8.89 10.95 12.03
N HIS A 135 -9.95 10.73 12.84
CA HIS A 135 -11.34 10.99 12.42
C HIS A 135 -11.60 12.46 12.17
N MET A 136 -11.01 13.33 13.00
CA MET A 136 -11.04 14.77 12.79
C MET A 136 -10.28 15.15 11.52
N MET A 137 -9.09 14.58 11.28
CA MET A 137 -8.29 14.83 10.07
C MET A 137 -9.08 14.49 8.80
N GLN A 138 -9.79 13.36 8.77
CA GLN A 138 -10.65 13.00 7.64
C GLN A 138 -11.84 13.95 7.49
N THR A 139 -12.53 14.28 8.60
CA THR A 139 -13.71 15.15 8.56
C THR A 139 -13.39 16.55 8.04
N GLU A 140 -12.23 17.09 8.39
CA GLU A 140 -11.79 18.44 8.01
C GLU A 140 -11.02 18.45 6.67
N GLY A 141 -10.87 17.30 5.99
CA GLY A 141 -10.28 17.23 4.64
C GLY A 141 -8.75 17.32 4.58
N ILE A 142 -8.04 16.74 5.56
CA ILE A 142 -6.57 16.70 5.57
C ILE A 142 -6.00 15.87 4.41
N PHE A 143 -6.67 14.80 3.98
CA PHE A 143 -6.09 13.86 3.02
C PHE A 143 -5.73 14.53 1.67
N PRO A 144 -6.60 15.33 1.01
CA PRO A 144 -6.21 16.10 -0.17
C PRO A 144 -5.02 17.03 0.07
N ARG A 145 -4.93 17.66 1.25
CA ARG A 145 -3.78 18.50 1.62
C ARG A 145 -2.49 17.70 1.74
N LEU A 146 -2.52 16.49 2.30
CA LEU A 146 -1.36 15.60 2.32
C LEU A 146 -0.91 15.23 0.91
N VAL A 147 -1.85 14.90 0.01
CA VAL A 147 -1.51 14.63 -1.41
C VAL A 147 -0.79 15.83 -2.03
N GLU A 148 -1.28 17.04 -1.80
CA GLU A 148 -0.66 18.27 -2.28
C GLU A 148 0.77 18.44 -1.74
N LEU A 149 0.95 18.40 -0.42
CA LEU A 149 2.24 18.60 0.25
C LEU A 149 3.29 17.56 -0.17
N ILE A 150 2.87 16.29 -0.28
CA ILE A 150 3.74 15.19 -0.74
C ILE A 150 4.10 15.37 -2.22
N THR A 151 3.17 15.84 -3.06
CA THR A 151 3.44 16.06 -4.50
C THR A 151 4.39 17.23 -4.73
N GLN A 152 4.22 18.32 -3.97
CA GLN A 152 5.02 19.54 -4.11
C GLN A 152 6.38 19.47 -3.41
N TRP A 153 6.70 18.31 -2.82
CA TRP A 153 7.91 18.16 -2.04
C TRP A 153 9.18 18.51 -2.82
N ASP A 154 9.92 19.48 -2.29
CA ASP A 154 11.27 19.79 -2.70
C ASP A 154 12.23 18.92 -1.87
N SER A 155 13.20 18.30 -2.54
CA SER A 155 14.16 17.28 -2.04
C SER A 155 15.07 17.68 -0.87
N LYS A 156 14.70 18.70 -0.09
CA LYS A 156 15.51 19.36 0.94
C LYS A 156 15.20 18.88 2.38
N ASP A 157 14.03 18.28 2.64
CA ASP A 157 13.67 17.73 3.96
C ASP A 157 13.01 16.33 3.80
N ASP A 158 13.85 15.28 3.81
CA ASP A 158 13.41 13.89 3.74
C ASP A 158 12.59 13.47 4.98
N GLN A 159 12.85 14.09 6.14
CA GLN A 159 12.17 13.76 7.39
C GLN A 159 10.70 14.21 7.34
N LEU A 160 10.44 15.45 6.89
CA LEU A 160 9.09 15.96 6.69
C LEU A 160 8.30 15.08 5.70
N HIS A 161 8.88 14.74 4.56
CA HIS A 161 8.18 13.94 3.56
C HIS A 161 7.82 12.54 4.09
N ARG A 162 8.75 11.87 4.77
CA ARG A 162 8.46 10.59 5.44
C ARG A 162 7.33 10.73 6.44
N LEU A 163 7.32 11.79 7.23
CA LEU A 163 6.28 12.03 8.22
C LEU A 163 4.90 12.28 7.59
N LEU A 164 4.85 13.01 6.48
CA LEU A 164 3.62 13.20 5.69
C LEU A 164 3.11 11.88 5.08
N LEU A 165 4.01 11.03 4.57
CA LEU A 165 3.68 9.69 4.10
C LEU A 165 3.14 8.82 5.24
N ASP A 166 3.76 8.85 6.42
CA ASP A 166 3.29 8.11 7.60
C ASP A 166 1.90 8.59 8.06
N CYS A 167 1.66 9.92 8.08
CA CYS A 167 0.33 10.47 8.34
C CYS A 167 -0.71 9.96 7.34
N MET A 168 -0.39 10.00 6.05
CA MET A 168 -1.27 9.50 4.98
C MET A 168 -1.56 8.00 5.16
N TYR A 169 -0.52 7.22 5.49
CA TYR A 169 -0.65 5.79 5.72
C TYR A 169 -1.56 5.48 6.91
N GLU A 170 -1.30 6.07 8.09
CA GLU A 170 -2.10 5.80 9.30
C GLU A 170 -3.56 6.23 9.11
N MET A 171 -3.82 7.39 8.49
CA MET A 171 -5.18 7.82 8.16
C MET A 171 -5.88 6.80 7.25
N SER A 172 -5.23 6.43 6.14
CA SER A 172 -5.82 5.56 5.12
C SER A 172 -5.96 4.12 5.58
N ARG A 173 -5.23 3.72 6.61
CA ARG A 173 -5.28 2.37 7.18
C ARG A 173 -6.46 2.20 8.13
N ILE A 174 -6.72 3.22 8.96
CA ILE A 174 -7.80 3.18 9.96
C ILE A 174 -9.16 3.51 9.32
N GLN A 175 -9.16 4.37 8.31
CA GLN A 175 -10.39 4.93 7.75
C GLN A 175 -10.59 4.58 6.29
N ARG A 176 -11.86 4.52 5.90
CA ARG A 176 -12.24 4.40 4.49
C ARG A 176 -12.20 5.78 3.87
N LEU A 177 -11.29 5.98 2.92
CA LEU A 177 -11.18 7.22 2.17
C LEU A 177 -12.45 7.45 1.37
N THR A 178 -12.88 8.71 1.31
CA THR A 178 -14.03 9.12 0.52
C THR A 178 -13.70 9.11 -0.97
N TRP A 179 -14.73 9.30 -1.81
CA TRP A 179 -14.51 9.47 -3.25
C TRP A 179 -13.67 10.73 -3.53
N GLU A 180 -13.92 11.81 -2.79
CA GLU A 180 -13.21 13.09 -2.93
C GLU A 180 -11.73 12.92 -2.59
N ASP A 181 -11.42 12.24 -1.48
CA ASP A 181 -10.06 11.90 -1.07
C ASP A 181 -9.30 11.17 -2.20
N LEU A 182 -9.86 10.06 -2.70
CA LEU A 182 -9.21 9.27 -3.75
C LEU A 182 -9.19 9.98 -5.12
N SER A 183 -10.07 10.97 -5.34
CA SER A 183 -10.05 11.79 -6.55
C SER A 183 -8.90 12.78 -6.56
N ALA A 184 -8.45 13.24 -5.37
CA ALA A 184 -7.30 14.13 -5.21
C ALA A 184 -5.98 13.44 -5.59
N VAL A 185 -5.86 12.14 -5.30
CA VAL A 185 -4.73 11.31 -5.75
C VAL A 185 -4.71 11.30 -7.27
N ASN A 186 -3.68 11.86 -7.90
CA ASN A 186 -3.55 11.91 -9.36
C ASN A 186 -2.48 10.93 -9.90
N ASP A 187 -2.39 10.78 -11.22
CA ASP A 187 -1.43 9.85 -11.82
C ASP A 187 0.02 10.29 -11.55
N SER A 188 0.29 11.60 -11.54
CA SER A 188 1.61 12.15 -11.26
C SER A 188 2.09 11.82 -9.85
N PHE A 189 1.19 11.89 -8.87
CA PHE A 189 1.46 11.52 -7.48
C PHE A 189 1.84 10.04 -7.37
N VAL A 190 1.06 9.14 -7.98
CA VAL A 190 1.38 7.70 -7.90
C VAL A 190 2.72 7.41 -8.60
N LEU A 191 2.96 8.03 -9.76
CA LEU A 191 4.22 7.87 -10.50
C LEU A 191 5.42 8.44 -9.74
N SER A 192 5.27 9.53 -8.98
CA SER A 192 6.36 10.06 -8.17
C SER A 192 6.75 9.11 -7.04
N LEU A 193 5.77 8.48 -6.36
CA LEU A 193 6.05 7.46 -5.33
C LEU A 193 6.78 6.23 -5.90
N PHE A 194 6.39 5.77 -7.08
CA PHE A 194 7.12 4.70 -7.78
C PHE A 194 8.54 5.14 -8.15
N ALA A 195 8.72 6.35 -8.67
CA ALA A 195 10.03 6.88 -9.03
C ALA A 195 10.96 7.00 -7.81
N ILE A 196 10.44 7.42 -6.66
CA ILE A 196 11.17 7.42 -5.39
C ILE A 196 11.64 6.02 -5.04
N THR A 197 10.75 5.02 -5.10
CA THR A 197 11.08 3.63 -4.78
C THR A 197 12.21 3.09 -5.66
N GLU A 198 12.21 3.41 -6.96
CA GLU A 198 13.29 2.98 -7.87
C GLU A 198 14.59 3.73 -7.64
N SER A 199 14.54 5.02 -7.29
CA SER A 199 15.74 5.82 -7.02
C SER A 199 16.53 5.30 -5.81
N LEU A 200 15.84 4.65 -4.86
CA LEU A 200 16.42 4.10 -3.64
C LEU A 200 16.83 2.62 -3.76
N SER A 201 16.87 2.07 -4.97
CA SER A 201 17.20 0.66 -5.24
C SER A 201 18.55 0.17 -4.68
N SER A 202 19.49 1.07 -4.38
CA SER A 202 20.80 0.72 -3.83
C SER A 202 20.85 0.59 -2.30
N ASP A 203 19.85 1.08 -1.56
CA ASP A 203 19.86 1.09 -0.09
C ASP A 203 18.58 0.48 0.50
N VAL A 204 18.60 -0.84 0.67
CA VAL A 204 17.50 -1.62 1.26
C VAL A 204 17.32 -1.32 2.77
N SER A 205 18.30 -0.68 3.40
CA SER A 205 18.22 -0.23 4.80
C SER A 205 17.70 1.19 4.95
N ASP A 206 17.41 1.88 3.85
CA ASP A 206 16.92 3.26 3.89
C ASP A 206 15.58 3.34 4.64
N PRO A 207 15.50 4.08 5.76
CA PRO A 207 14.25 4.28 6.51
C PRO A 207 13.10 4.86 5.68
N TYR A 208 13.39 5.52 4.57
CA TYR A 208 12.44 6.17 3.68
C TYR A 208 11.78 5.19 2.69
N HIS A 209 12.37 4.02 2.48
CA HIS A 209 11.88 3.04 1.50
C HIS A 209 10.50 2.46 1.88
N TYR A 210 10.33 2.12 3.15
CA TYR A 210 9.12 1.45 3.63
C TYR A 210 7.86 2.34 3.68
N PRO A 211 7.92 3.61 4.12
CA PRO A 211 6.78 4.52 4.11
C PRO A 211 6.13 4.68 2.72
N VAL A 212 6.94 4.81 1.67
CA VAL A 212 6.45 4.98 0.29
C VAL A 212 5.69 3.75 -0.18
N ILE A 213 6.25 2.56 0.04
CA ILE A 213 5.59 1.30 -0.32
C ILE A 213 4.30 1.12 0.48
N ARG A 214 4.31 1.42 1.79
CA ARG A 214 3.11 1.37 2.64
C ARG A 214 1.99 2.26 2.12
N VAL A 215 2.31 3.47 1.66
CA VAL A 215 1.33 4.36 1.03
C VAL A 215 0.77 3.77 -0.27
N LEU A 216 1.62 3.25 -1.17
CA LEU A 216 1.15 2.60 -2.40
C LEU A 216 0.23 1.40 -2.11
N LEU A 217 0.58 0.60 -1.09
CA LEU A 217 -0.18 -0.56 -0.66
C LEU A 217 -1.56 -0.18 -0.07
N VAL A 218 -1.61 0.79 0.84
CA VAL A 218 -2.89 1.21 1.44
C VAL A 218 -3.78 1.93 0.42
N LEU A 219 -3.22 2.72 -0.50
CA LEU A 219 -4.00 3.34 -1.57
C LEU A 219 -4.62 2.29 -2.49
N ASN A 220 -3.88 1.23 -2.82
CA ASN A 220 -4.41 0.11 -3.58
C ASN A 220 -5.61 -0.55 -2.88
N GLU A 221 -5.51 -0.80 -1.57
CA GLU A 221 -6.63 -1.31 -0.78
C GLU A 221 -7.83 -0.35 -0.80
N GLN A 222 -7.61 0.95 -0.61
CA GLN A 222 -8.68 1.94 -0.60
C GLN A 222 -9.42 2.01 -1.95
N TYR A 223 -8.71 1.88 -3.07
CA TYR A 223 -9.34 1.72 -4.39
C TYR A 223 -10.16 0.42 -4.49
N MET A 224 -9.67 -0.69 -3.95
CA MET A 224 -10.41 -1.97 -3.92
C MET A 224 -11.69 -1.86 -3.10
N VAL A 225 -11.62 -1.29 -1.91
CA VAL A 225 -12.79 -1.08 -1.02
C VAL A 225 -13.81 -0.19 -1.70
N GLN A 226 -13.39 0.91 -2.30
CA GLN A 226 -14.29 1.81 -3.03
C GLN A 226 -14.93 1.16 -4.26
N ALA A 227 -14.20 0.30 -4.98
CA ALA A 227 -14.76 -0.47 -6.08
C ALA A 227 -15.81 -1.48 -5.60
N ALA A 228 -15.57 -2.17 -4.48
CA ALA A 228 -16.52 -3.11 -3.90
C ALA A 228 -17.83 -2.42 -3.45
N VAL A 229 -17.73 -1.25 -2.82
CA VAL A 229 -18.88 -0.44 -2.37
C VAL A 229 -19.65 0.17 -3.55
N ALA A 230 -18.95 0.56 -4.62
CA ALA A 230 -19.56 1.16 -5.82
C ALA A 230 -20.38 0.18 -6.68
N SER A 231 -20.46 -1.10 -6.30
CA SER A 231 -21.38 -2.07 -6.91
C SER A 231 -22.86 -1.66 -6.77
N VAL A 232 -23.16 -0.72 -5.86
CA VAL A 232 -24.41 0.05 -5.82
C VAL A 232 -24.20 1.36 -6.59
N ALA A 233 -24.90 1.53 -7.71
CA ALA A 233 -24.74 2.69 -8.59
C ALA A 233 -24.84 4.03 -7.83
N ARG A 234 -23.70 4.71 -7.66
CA ARG A 234 -23.68 6.08 -7.14
C ARG A 234 -24.21 7.01 -8.20
N THR A 235 -25.23 7.80 -7.89
CA THR A 235 -25.74 8.86 -8.78
C THR A 235 -25.37 10.23 -8.25
N ASP A 236 -24.95 11.14 -9.12
CA ASP A 236 -24.74 12.54 -8.78
C ASP A 236 -26.07 13.24 -8.43
N SER A 237 -26.01 14.50 -8.00
CA SER A 237 -27.19 15.32 -7.69
C SER A 237 -28.16 15.51 -8.86
N SER A 238 -27.72 15.19 -10.08
CA SER A 238 -28.53 15.19 -11.31
C SER A 238 -29.00 13.79 -11.74
N GLY A 239 -28.82 12.77 -10.89
CA GLY A 239 -29.22 11.39 -11.18
C GLY A 239 -28.31 10.65 -12.16
N ARG A 240 -27.15 11.20 -12.54
CA ARG A 240 -26.20 10.56 -13.45
C ARG A 240 -25.25 9.64 -12.69
N PRO A 241 -24.95 8.44 -13.21
CA PRO A 241 -24.03 7.53 -12.55
C PRO A 241 -22.63 8.15 -12.46
N VAL A 242 -22.10 8.24 -11.24
CA VAL A 242 -20.72 8.65 -10.98
C VAL A 242 -19.80 7.51 -11.44
N PRO A 243 -18.82 7.77 -12.32
CA PRO A 243 -17.88 6.76 -12.76
C PRO A 243 -17.12 6.15 -11.58
N ALA A 244 -16.92 4.83 -11.62
CA ALA A 244 -16.01 4.17 -10.69
C ALA A 244 -14.60 4.75 -10.85
N LEU A 245 -13.90 4.94 -9.72
CA LEU A 245 -12.53 5.40 -9.74
C LEU A 245 -11.63 4.30 -10.30
N THR A 246 -10.72 4.69 -11.19
CA THR A 246 -9.65 3.80 -11.66
C THR A 246 -8.64 3.64 -10.53
N ASN A 247 -8.26 2.39 -10.22
CA ASN A 247 -7.13 2.13 -9.33
C ASN A 247 -5.84 2.60 -10.00
N ARG A 248 -5.31 3.74 -9.55
CA ARG A 248 -4.16 4.39 -10.18
C ARG A 248 -2.84 3.66 -9.94
N VAL A 249 -2.73 2.88 -8.86
CA VAL A 249 -1.56 2.04 -8.58
C VAL A 249 -1.43 0.95 -9.64
N ILE A 250 -2.52 0.22 -9.91
CA ILE A 250 -2.56 -0.79 -10.98
C ILE A 250 -2.41 -0.14 -12.36
N LYS A 251 -3.02 1.02 -12.59
CA LYS A 251 -2.85 1.77 -13.84
C LYS A 251 -1.38 2.08 -14.11
N ALA A 252 -0.67 2.61 -13.11
CA ALA A 252 0.76 2.93 -13.21
C ALA A 252 1.60 1.68 -13.52
N LEU A 253 1.36 0.57 -12.80
CA LEU A 253 2.03 -0.72 -13.07
C LEU A 253 1.75 -1.23 -14.47
N SER A 254 0.50 -1.16 -14.93
CA SER A 254 0.11 -1.63 -16.27
C SER A 254 0.68 -0.82 -17.42
N THR A 255 1.00 0.47 -17.18
CA THR A 255 1.53 1.37 -18.22
C THR A 255 3.06 1.27 -18.32
N HIS A 256 3.73 0.87 -17.23
CA HIS A 256 5.18 0.98 -17.08
C HIS A 256 5.79 -0.28 -16.41
N LEU A 257 5.42 -1.49 -16.87
CA LEU A 257 5.81 -2.75 -16.22
C LEU A 257 7.31 -2.86 -15.92
N SER A 258 8.16 -2.51 -16.88
CA SER A 258 9.61 -2.67 -16.78
C SER A 258 10.31 -1.53 -16.01
N SER A 259 9.60 -0.43 -15.73
CA SER A 259 10.18 0.73 -15.06
C SER A 259 10.21 0.55 -13.54
N TRP A 260 9.35 -0.30 -12.99
CA TRP A 260 9.11 -0.41 -11.55
C TRP A 260 9.60 -1.73 -10.96
N LYS A 261 10.76 -2.25 -11.38
CA LYS A 261 11.23 -3.57 -10.95
C LYS A 261 11.56 -3.64 -9.45
N THR A 262 12.16 -2.56 -8.92
CA THR A 262 12.64 -2.50 -7.53
C THR A 262 11.45 -2.55 -6.59
N PHE A 263 10.33 -1.91 -6.95
CA PHE A 263 9.08 -2.05 -6.19
C PHE A 263 8.64 -3.52 -6.07
N GLY A 264 8.68 -4.29 -7.16
CA GLY A 264 8.33 -5.71 -7.17
C GLY A 264 9.25 -6.56 -6.27
N GLU A 265 10.56 -6.35 -6.36
CA GLU A 265 11.56 -7.01 -5.50
C GLU A 265 11.28 -6.72 -4.01
N ASN A 266 10.94 -5.48 -3.68
CA ASN A 266 10.64 -5.08 -2.31
C ASN A 266 9.31 -5.63 -1.78
N LEU A 267 8.31 -5.85 -2.63
CA LEU A 267 7.09 -6.56 -2.21
C LEU A 267 7.42 -7.98 -1.72
N ILE A 268 8.32 -8.69 -2.42
CA ILE A 268 8.74 -10.04 -2.06
C ILE A 268 9.57 -10.00 -0.77
N LEU A 269 10.52 -9.07 -0.68
CA LEU A 269 11.35 -8.88 0.51
C LEU A 269 10.50 -8.60 1.75
N LEU A 270 9.53 -7.69 1.64
CA LEU A 270 8.59 -7.34 2.69
C LEU A 270 7.74 -8.52 3.07
N LEU A 271 7.12 -9.22 2.12
CA LEU A 271 6.28 -10.39 2.44
C LEU A 271 7.05 -11.50 3.17
N ASN A 272 8.35 -11.64 2.89
CA ASN A 272 9.23 -12.62 3.53
C ASN A 272 9.67 -12.20 4.95
N ARG A 273 9.69 -10.90 5.27
CA ARG A 273 10.17 -10.37 6.55
C ARG A 273 9.07 -9.86 7.46
N GLU A 274 7.95 -9.46 6.89
CA GLU A 274 6.87 -8.83 7.62
C GLU A 274 6.15 -9.86 8.49
N SER A 275 5.93 -9.51 9.74
CA SER A 275 5.20 -10.32 10.71
C SER A 275 3.82 -9.73 11.01
N GLU A 276 3.60 -8.44 10.75
CA GLU A 276 2.30 -7.80 10.94
C GLU A 276 1.29 -8.27 9.89
N THR A 277 0.19 -8.88 10.35
CA THR A 277 -0.87 -9.44 9.50
C THR A 277 -1.49 -8.38 8.59
N SER A 278 -1.70 -7.16 9.08
CA SER A 278 -2.31 -6.10 8.27
C SER A 278 -1.46 -5.75 7.05
N LEU A 279 -0.13 -5.62 7.21
CA LEU A 279 0.74 -5.26 6.10
C LEU A 279 0.93 -6.43 5.13
N GLN A 280 0.98 -7.67 5.63
CA GLN A 280 0.93 -8.86 4.78
C GLN A 280 -0.35 -8.90 3.92
N LEU A 281 -1.51 -8.62 4.51
CA LEU A 281 -2.77 -8.53 3.77
C LEU A 281 -2.71 -7.44 2.69
N LEU A 282 -2.19 -6.24 3.00
CA LEU A 282 -2.05 -5.18 2.00
C LEU A 282 -1.19 -5.61 0.80
N ILE A 283 -0.06 -6.28 1.06
CA ILE A 283 0.82 -6.82 0.01
C ILE A 283 0.07 -7.86 -0.83
N LEU A 284 -0.61 -8.81 -0.18
CA LEU A 284 -1.36 -9.86 -0.87
C LEU A 284 -2.51 -9.31 -1.71
N LYS A 285 -3.21 -8.27 -1.23
CA LYS A 285 -4.27 -7.59 -1.99
C LYS A 285 -3.74 -6.98 -3.28
N LEU A 286 -2.55 -6.36 -3.23
CA LEU A 286 -1.90 -5.84 -4.44
C LEU A 286 -1.46 -6.97 -5.38
N LEU A 287 -0.80 -8.00 -4.86
CA LEU A 287 -0.39 -9.18 -5.65
C LEU A 287 -1.59 -9.86 -6.33
N TYR A 288 -2.71 -9.98 -5.63
CA TYR A 288 -3.95 -10.52 -6.18
C TYR A 288 -4.38 -9.74 -7.43
N LEU A 289 -4.39 -8.40 -7.36
CA LEU A 289 -4.76 -7.57 -8.51
C LEU A 289 -3.72 -7.62 -9.64
N ILE A 290 -2.42 -7.67 -9.31
CA ILE A 290 -1.34 -7.80 -10.30
C ILE A 290 -1.54 -9.06 -11.14
N PHE A 291 -1.75 -10.22 -10.50
CA PHE A 291 -1.96 -11.49 -11.21
C PHE A 291 -3.36 -11.62 -11.82
N SER A 292 -4.36 -10.91 -11.29
CA SER A 292 -5.73 -10.94 -11.84
C SER A 292 -5.89 -10.13 -13.13
N ASN A 293 -5.00 -9.16 -13.39
CA ASN A 293 -5.08 -8.31 -14.57
C ASN A 293 -4.09 -8.79 -15.65
N ASN A 294 -4.59 -9.03 -16.85
CA ASN A 294 -3.80 -9.54 -17.97
C ASN A 294 -2.62 -8.62 -18.33
N SER A 295 -2.76 -7.30 -18.17
CA SER A 295 -1.68 -6.36 -18.46
C SER A 295 -0.55 -6.38 -17.44
N THR A 296 -0.79 -6.87 -16.22
CA THR A 296 0.21 -6.90 -15.13
C THR A 296 0.58 -8.30 -14.68
N SER A 297 -0.08 -9.35 -15.21
CA SER A 297 0.13 -10.75 -14.80
C SER A 297 1.55 -11.27 -15.00
N GLU A 298 2.33 -10.63 -15.89
CA GLU A 298 3.73 -10.95 -16.18
C GLU A 298 4.71 -9.88 -15.64
N TYR A 299 4.28 -9.11 -14.63
CA TYR A 299 5.09 -8.04 -14.04
C TYR A 299 6.37 -8.53 -13.36
N PHE A 300 6.30 -9.66 -12.64
CA PHE A 300 7.47 -10.25 -11.99
C PHE A 300 8.33 -11.02 -12.98
N TYR A 301 9.65 -10.93 -12.87
CA TYR A 301 10.55 -11.83 -13.60
C TYR A 301 10.39 -13.27 -13.10
N THR A 302 10.76 -14.24 -13.92
CA THR A 302 10.59 -15.68 -13.61
C THR A 302 11.33 -16.10 -12.33
N ASN A 303 12.52 -15.56 -12.09
CA ASN A 303 13.27 -15.81 -10.85
C ASN A 303 12.52 -15.30 -9.61
N ASP A 304 12.00 -14.07 -9.68
CA ASP A 304 11.24 -13.46 -8.60
C ASP A 304 9.92 -14.20 -8.37
N LEU A 305 9.30 -14.70 -9.44
CA LEU A 305 8.10 -15.51 -9.37
C LEU A 305 8.35 -16.84 -8.64
N HIS A 306 9.49 -17.49 -8.89
CA HIS A 306 9.90 -18.69 -8.12
C HIS A 306 10.06 -18.36 -6.64
N VAL A 307 10.78 -17.29 -6.31
CA VAL A 307 11.01 -16.86 -4.92
C VAL A 307 9.69 -16.51 -4.23
N LEU A 308 8.81 -15.74 -4.89
CA LEU A 308 7.50 -15.38 -4.37
C LEU A 308 6.63 -16.62 -4.12
N THR A 309 6.69 -17.61 -5.02
CA THR A 309 5.94 -18.87 -4.86
C THR A 309 6.43 -19.64 -3.63
N ASP A 310 7.75 -19.79 -3.47
CA ASP A 310 8.34 -20.44 -2.29
C ASP A 310 7.96 -19.69 -1.00
N VAL A 311 7.99 -18.35 -0.99
CA VAL A 311 7.58 -17.52 0.15
C VAL A 311 6.11 -17.74 0.50
N ILE A 312 5.21 -17.74 -0.49
CA ILE A 312 3.77 -17.96 -0.26
C ILE A 312 3.50 -19.35 0.29
N LEU A 313 4.11 -20.39 -0.30
CA LEU A 313 3.90 -21.78 0.14
C LEU A 313 4.41 -22.01 1.56
N ARG A 314 5.59 -21.48 1.88
CA ARG A 314 6.16 -21.56 3.23
C ARG A 314 5.27 -20.83 4.24
N ASN A 315 4.92 -19.57 3.97
CA ASN A 315 4.08 -18.79 4.88
C ASN A 315 2.70 -19.47 5.08
N LEU A 316 2.11 -20.07 4.04
CA LEU A 316 0.86 -20.84 4.18
C LEU A 316 0.97 -22.04 5.13
N LEU A 317 2.10 -22.74 5.12
CA LEU A 317 2.36 -23.87 6.02
C LEU A 317 2.63 -23.44 7.46
N ASP A 318 3.24 -22.28 7.65
CA ASP A 318 3.61 -21.76 8.97
C ASP A 318 2.40 -21.14 9.72
N LEU A 319 1.32 -20.80 9.02
CA LEU A 319 0.14 -20.16 9.63
C LEU A 319 -0.63 -21.11 10.56
N PRO A 320 -0.92 -20.70 11.81
CA PRO A 320 -1.68 -21.51 12.76
C PRO A 320 -3.15 -21.67 12.33
N SER A 321 -3.78 -22.78 12.67
CA SER A 321 -5.14 -23.13 12.26
C SER A 321 -6.27 -22.58 13.14
N GLU A 322 -5.97 -22.08 14.34
CA GLU A 322 -6.99 -21.83 15.37
C GLU A 322 -7.43 -20.35 15.50
N ASP A 323 -6.78 -19.41 14.82
CA ASP A 323 -7.05 -17.97 14.93
C ASP A 323 -7.79 -17.45 13.68
N ASP A 324 -8.94 -16.79 13.87
CA ASP A 324 -9.80 -16.23 12.82
C ASP A 324 -9.04 -15.24 11.91
N ASN A 325 -8.14 -14.43 12.47
CA ASN A 325 -7.36 -13.46 11.69
C ASN A 325 -6.34 -14.19 10.78
N MET A 326 -5.81 -15.31 11.26
CA MET A 326 -4.91 -16.17 10.51
C MET A 326 -5.65 -16.95 9.42
N GLN A 327 -6.95 -17.22 9.60
CA GLN A 327 -7.83 -17.76 8.56
C GLN A 327 -8.03 -16.78 7.41
N ALA A 328 -8.34 -15.51 7.72
CA ALA A 328 -8.45 -14.45 6.72
C ALA A 328 -7.16 -14.30 5.89
N LEU A 329 -6.01 -14.32 6.58
CA LEU A 329 -4.70 -14.29 5.94
C LEU A 329 -4.45 -15.53 5.08
N ARG A 330 -4.74 -16.73 5.58
CA ARG A 330 -4.64 -18.01 4.83
C ARG A 330 -5.50 -17.97 3.57
N HIS A 331 -6.75 -17.55 3.68
CA HIS A 331 -7.66 -17.45 2.55
C HIS A 331 -7.13 -16.46 1.51
N THR A 332 -6.57 -15.34 1.96
CA THR A 332 -5.99 -14.33 1.06
C THR A 332 -4.75 -14.88 0.34
N TYR A 333 -3.84 -15.56 1.05
CA TYR A 333 -2.70 -16.24 0.43
C TYR A 333 -3.14 -17.27 -0.62
N LEU A 334 -4.11 -18.13 -0.31
CA LEU A 334 -4.60 -19.14 -1.25
C LEU A 334 -5.23 -18.51 -2.51
N ARG A 335 -5.90 -17.37 -2.37
CA ARG A 335 -6.45 -16.62 -3.52
C ARG A 335 -5.36 -16.04 -4.39
N VAL A 336 -4.33 -15.44 -3.79
CA VAL A 336 -3.15 -14.98 -4.52
C VAL A 336 -2.44 -16.15 -5.20
N LEU A 337 -2.23 -17.25 -4.50
CA LEU A 337 -1.60 -18.46 -5.01
C LEU A 337 -2.34 -18.98 -6.25
N HIS A 338 -3.67 -19.09 -6.20
CA HIS A 338 -4.44 -19.48 -7.38
C HIS A 338 -4.20 -18.55 -8.57
N MET A 339 -4.29 -17.23 -8.37
CA MET A 339 -4.09 -16.26 -9.46
C MET A 339 -2.66 -16.31 -10.01
N LEU A 340 -1.67 -16.46 -9.12
CA LEU A 340 -0.27 -16.64 -9.50
C LEU A 340 -0.11 -17.89 -10.38
N LEU A 341 -0.60 -19.05 -9.93
CA LEU A 341 -0.46 -20.32 -10.66
C LEU A 341 -1.23 -20.33 -11.99
N ALA A 342 -2.40 -19.69 -12.05
CA ALA A 342 -3.27 -19.70 -13.22
C ALA A 342 -2.89 -18.66 -14.28
N ASN A 343 -2.44 -17.48 -13.85
CA ASN A 343 -2.32 -16.31 -14.74
C ASN A 343 -0.89 -15.84 -14.98
N SER A 344 0.08 -16.19 -14.15
CA SER A 344 1.49 -15.81 -14.38
C SER A 344 2.12 -16.60 -15.53
N GLN A 345 3.43 -16.42 -15.74
CA GLN A 345 4.23 -17.14 -16.73
C GLN A 345 4.22 -18.66 -16.53
N PHE A 346 3.88 -19.18 -15.35
CA PHE A 346 3.78 -20.64 -15.11
C PHE A 346 2.73 -21.34 -15.99
N ARG A 347 1.76 -20.59 -16.52
CA ARG A 347 0.77 -21.13 -17.47
C ARG A 347 1.38 -21.50 -18.83
N LEU A 348 2.57 -20.97 -19.15
CA LEU A 348 3.25 -21.20 -20.41
C LEU A 348 3.91 -22.58 -20.42
N GLU A 349 3.92 -23.20 -21.59
CA GLU A 349 4.49 -24.53 -21.77
C GLU A 349 5.99 -24.56 -21.43
N GLY A 350 6.41 -25.50 -20.59
CA GLY A 350 7.80 -25.65 -20.15
C GLY A 350 8.28 -24.61 -19.13
N GLN A 351 7.37 -23.85 -18.52
CA GLN A 351 7.65 -22.92 -17.42
C GLN A 351 6.96 -23.35 -16.11
N ASP A 352 6.62 -24.64 -15.98
CA ASP A 352 6.07 -25.18 -14.76
C ASP A 352 7.09 -25.12 -13.63
N TYR A 353 6.61 -24.80 -12.44
CA TYR A 353 7.47 -24.64 -11.27
C TYR A 353 7.06 -25.60 -10.18
N LYS A 354 7.97 -26.52 -9.81
CA LYS A 354 7.83 -27.42 -8.64
C LYS A 354 6.42 -28.02 -8.48
N ALA A 355 5.84 -28.48 -9.60
CA ALA A 355 4.49 -29.03 -9.62
C ALA A 355 4.24 -30.13 -8.56
N PRO A 356 5.14 -31.12 -8.34
CA PRO A 356 4.90 -32.15 -7.33
C PRO A 356 4.94 -31.61 -5.91
N GLU A 357 5.84 -30.68 -5.58
CA GLU A 357 5.92 -30.05 -4.26
C GLU A 357 4.68 -29.20 -3.98
N ILE A 358 4.22 -28.42 -4.96
CA ILE A 358 2.98 -27.62 -4.83
C ILE A 358 1.78 -28.54 -4.57
N ARG A 359 1.66 -29.64 -5.31
CA ARG A 359 0.59 -30.63 -5.07
C ARG A 359 0.65 -31.19 -3.65
N GLN A 360 1.85 -31.51 -3.15
CA GLN A 360 2.04 -32.03 -1.80
C GLN A 360 1.63 -30.99 -0.74
N VAL A 361 2.01 -29.73 -0.90
CA VAL A 361 1.59 -28.64 0.01
C VAL A 361 0.07 -28.48 0.01
N LEU A 362 -0.56 -28.48 -1.18
CA LEU A 362 -2.02 -28.39 -1.30
C LEU A 362 -2.73 -29.57 -0.63
N LEU A 363 -2.16 -30.79 -0.68
CA LEU A 363 -2.67 -31.97 0.01
C LEU A 363 -2.58 -31.85 1.54
N VAL A 364 -1.50 -31.26 2.05
CA VAL A 364 -1.36 -30.99 3.49
C VAL A 364 -2.40 -29.96 3.93
N LEU A 365 -2.58 -28.88 3.17
CA LEU A 365 -3.53 -27.81 3.48
C LEU A 365 -5.00 -28.23 3.39
N SER A 366 -5.35 -29.28 2.64
CA SER A 366 -6.72 -29.82 2.63
C SER A 366 -7.05 -30.69 3.85
N GLY A 367 -6.06 -30.99 4.71
CA GLY A 367 -6.20 -31.91 5.84
C GLY A 367 -6.18 -33.39 5.44
N GLU A 368 -5.88 -33.71 4.18
CA GLU A 368 -5.79 -35.10 3.68
C GLU A 368 -4.46 -35.78 4.09
N GLY A 369 -3.50 -35.04 4.64
CA GLY A 369 -2.13 -35.50 4.93
C GLY A 369 -1.85 -36.11 6.31
N GLY A 370 -2.79 -36.13 7.26
CA GLY A 370 -2.56 -36.80 8.56
C GLY A 370 -3.66 -36.66 9.60
N VAL A 371 -3.87 -37.73 10.39
CA VAL A 371 -4.91 -37.86 11.45
C VAL A 371 -4.70 -36.89 12.64
N HIS A 372 -3.53 -36.24 12.73
CA HIS A 372 -3.15 -35.35 13.83
C HIS A 372 -3.41 -33.87 13.58
N PHE A 373 -3.87 -33.49 12.38
CA PHE A 373 -4.19 -32.10 12.08
C PHE A 373 -5.66 -31.80 12.32
N ALA A 374 -5.95 -30.60 12.83
CA ALA A 374 -7.31 -30.10 12.90
C ALA A 374 -7.91 -30.06 11.48
N PRO A 375 -9.20 -30.40 11.32
CA PRO A 375 -9.84 -30.37 10.00
C PRO A 375 -9.81 -28.94 9.45
N ALA A 376 -9.41 -28.80 8.18
CA ALA A 376 -9.41 -27.50 7.50
C ALA A 376 -10.83 -26.94 7.37
N ASP A 377 -10.95 -25.62 7.43
CA ASP A 377 -12.24 -24.96 7.26
C ASP A 377 -12.76 -25.13 5.80
N PRO A 378 -14.09 -25.08 5.59
CA PRO A 378 -14.68 -25.29 4.27
C PRO A 378 -14.19 -24.32 3.18
N THR A 379 -13.83 -23.08 3.55
CA THR A 379 -13.34 -22.08 2.60
C THR A 379 -11.90 -22.41 2.18
N THR A 380 -11.04 -22.81 3.11
CA THR A 380 -9.69 -23.31 2.79
C THR A 380 -9.76 -24.48 1.83
N ILE A 381 -10.60 -25.49 2.10
CA ILE A 381 -10.75 -26.66 1.22
C ILE A 381 -11.18 -26.23 -0.20
N ARG A 382 -12.16 -25.32 -0.31
CA ARG A 382 -12.62 -24.80 -1.60
C ARG A 382 -11.51 -24.07 -2.35
N LEU A 383 -10.71 -23.25 -1.67
CA LEU A 383 -9.61 -22.49 -2.28
C LEU A 383 -8.46 -23.40 -2.69
N VAL A 384 -8.10 -24.39 -1.87
CA VAL A 384 -7.10 -25.41 -2.19
C VAL A 384 -7.52 -26.20 -3.43
N ASN A 385 -8.77 -26.65 -3.50
CA ASN A 385 -9.30 -27.35 -4.68
C ASN A 385 -9.24 -26.49 -5.94
N ARG A 386 -9.53 -25.20 -5.82
CA ARG A 386 -9.38 -24.24 -6.93
C ARG A 386 -7.93 -24.10 -7.41
N CYS A 387 -6.94 -24.18 -6.53
CA CYS A 387 -5.53 -24.25 -6.94
C CYS A 387 -5.21 -25.56 -7.67
N ARG A 388 -5.75 -26.69 -7.23
CA ARG A 388 -5.55 -28.02 -7.87
C ARG A 388 -6.14 -28.10 -9.28
N GLU A 389 -7.13 -27.28 -9.60
CA GLU A 389 -7.79 -27.25 -10.91
C GLU A 389 -6.94 -26.58 -12.01
N VAL A 390 -5.83 -25.94 -11.67
CA VAL A 390 -4.92 -25.30 -12.63
C VAL A 390 -4.33 -26.35 -13.58
N ALA A 391 -4.38 -26.09 -14.89
CA ALA A 391 -4.17 -27.09 -15.93
C ALA A 391 -2.82 -27.81 -15.84
N TRP A 392 -1.74 -27.09 -15.60
CA TRP A 392 -0.38 -27.65 -15.52
C TRP A 392 -0.09 -28.36 -14.19
N LEU A 393 -0.90 -28.14 -13.16
CA LEU A 393 -0.76 -28.82 -11.85
C LEU A 393 -1.46 -30.18 -11.81
N LYS A 394 -2.39 -30.46 -12.72
CA LYS A 394 -3.06 -31.76 -12.81
C LYS A 394 -2.00 -32.84 -13.06
N GLU A 395 -2.14 -33.97 -12.39
CA GLU A 395 -1.30 -35.13 -12.70
C GLU A 395 -1.47 -35.44 -14.19
N GLN A 396 -0.37 -35.34 -14.93
CA GLN A 396 -0.33 -35.92 -16.26
C GLN A 396 -0.38 -37.41 -16.02
N VAL A 397 -1.57 -37.98 -16.15
CA VAL A 397 -1.73 -39.42 -16.31
C VAL A 397 -0.92 -39.74 -17.55
N GLU A 398 0.28 -40.28 -17.36
CA GLU A 398 1.05 -40.89 -18.42
C GLU A 398 0.10 -41.83 -19.15
N SER A 399 -0.33 -41.42 -20.34
CA SER A 399 -0.99 -42.35 -21.25
C SER A 399 0.03 -43.45 -21.46
N PRO A 400 -0.26 -44.72 -21.15
CA PRO A 400 0.73 -45.77 -21.30
C PRO A 400 1.19 -45.73 -22.75
N SER A 401 2.47 -45.42 -22.93
CA SER A 401 3.14 -45.37 -24.21
C SER A 401 2.94 -46.71 -24.91
N THR A 402 2.00 -46.78 -25.86
CA THR A 402 1.97 -47.82 -26.87
C THR A 402 3.12 -47.58 -27.83
N GLU A 403 4.32 -47.95 -27.40
CA GLU A 403 5.37 -48.37 -28.30
C GLU A 403 5.28 -49.90 -28.43
N ASN A 404 4.83 -50.37 -29.60
CA ASN A 404 5.49 -51.45 -30.33
C ASN A 404 4.93 -51.58 -31.76
N ASP A 405 5.87 -51.42 -32.70
CA ASP A 405 6.03 -52.06 -34.02
C ASP A 405 5.16 -51.70 -35.24
N LEU A 406 5.78 -50.84 -36.07
CA LEU A 406 6.18 -51.06 -37.48
C LEU A 406 5.26 -51.85 -38.45
N SER A 407 4.84 -51.11 -39.49
CA SER A 407 4.12 -51.32 -40.76
C SER A 407 4.57 -52.50 -41.67
N PRO A 408 4.09 -52.68 -42.94
CA PRO A 408 3.03 -52.01 -43.72
C PRO A 408 2.12 -52.96 -44.58
N SER A 409 1.01 -52.45 -45.14
CA SER A 409 0.56 -52.91 -46.47
C SER A 409 -0.32 -51.91 -47.21
N ILE A 410 -0.04 -51.80 -48.52
CA ILE A 410 -0.59 -50.89 -49.53
C ILE A 410 -1.82 -51.54 -50.17
N THR A 411 -2.84 -50.76 -50.54
CA THR A 411 -3.59 -50.96 -51.81
C THR A 411 -4.41 -49.71 -52.20
N LEU A 412 -4.31 -49.37 -53.49
CA LEU A 412 -4.89 -48.23 -54.20
C LEU A 412 -6.39 -48.44 -54.54
N SER A 413 -7.14 -47.33 -54.74
CA SER A 413 -7.85 -46.89 -55.99
C SER A 413 -9.37 -46.79 -55.75
N ALA A 414 -10.23 -45.97 -56.37
CA ALA A 414 -10.23 -44.88 -57.37
C ALA A 414 -11.68 -44.27 -57.34
N VAL A 415 -11.85 -42.94 -57.40
CA VAL A 415 -12.44 -42.14 -58.53
C VAL A 415 -13.97 -41.91 -58.53
N ASP A 416 -14.32 -40.65 -58.89
CA ASP A 416 -15.61 -40.02 -59.30
C ASP A 416 -16.71 -39.82 -58.25
N GLY A 417 -17.40 -38.67 -58.15
CA GLY A 417 -17.48 -37.46 -58.97
C GLY A 417 -18.93 -36.95 -58.98
N ASN A 418 -19.20 -35.70 -58.54
CA ASN A 418 -20.14 -34.74 -59.14
C ASN A 418 -20.58 -33.60 -58.20
N ILE A 419 -20.50 -32.38 -58.74
CA ILE A 419 -21.24 -31.15 -58.35
C ILE A 419 -22.27 -30.90 -59.48
N PRO A 420 -23.45 -30.31 -59.19
CA PRO A 420 -23.71 -28.93 -59.65
C PRO A 420 -24.52 -28.12 -58.60
N ASN A 421 -24.12 -26.90 -58.23
CA ASN A 421 -24.29 -25.59 -58.91
C ASN A 421 -25.59 -24.85 -58.53
N GLY A 422 -25.50 -23.55 -58.16
CA GLY A 422 -26.63 -22.61 -58.35
C GLY A 422 -26.89 -21.51 -57.31
N ASN A 423 -26.31 -20.33 -57.57
CA ASN A 423 -26.92 -18.97 -57.50
C ASN A 423 -26.95 -18.11 -56.21
N HIS A 424 -26.01 -17.16 -56.18
CA HIS A 424 -26.17 -15.69 -56.15
C HIS A 424 -27.46 -15.04 -55.59
N ARG A 425 -27.29 -14.08 -54.66
CA ARG A 425 -27.65 -12.65 -54.84
C ARG A 425 -27.01 -11.73 -53.78
N HIS A 426 -26.84 -10.48 -54.17
CA HIS A 426 -25.98 -9.41 -53.65
C HIS A 426 -26.86 -8.17 -53.34
N ILE A 427 -26.40 -7.26 -52.44
CA ILE A 427 -26.74 -5.78 -52.33
C ILE A 427 -28.12 -5.45 -51.69
N ASP A 428 -28.39 -4.48 -50.79
CA ASP A 428 -27.80 -3.20 -50.29
C ASP A 428 -28.38 -2.91 -48.87
N SER A 429 -27.64 -2.39 -47.87
CA SER A 429 -27.37 -0.96 -47.51
C SER A 429 -28.52 -0.15 -46.84
N LYS A 430 -28.30 0.25 -45.57
CA LYS A 430 -28.54 1.58 -44.92
C LYS A 430 -28.62 1.39 -43.38
N ARG A 431 -27.69 1.89 -42.55
CA ARG A 431 -27.35 3.28 -42.14
C ARG A 431 -28.01 3.66 -40.79
N GLY A 432 -27.17 3.90 -39.78
CA GLY A 432 -27.45 4.85 -38.68
C GLY A 432 -27.34 4.30 -37.26
N ALA A 433 -26.18 4.47 -36.62
CA ALA A 433 -26.04 4.84 -35.20
C ALA A 433 -24.55 5.04 -34.87
N GLU A 434 -24.05 6.24 -35.13
CA GLU A 434 -22.79 6.71 -34.57
C GLU A 434 -22.99 6.93 -33.06
N GLY A 435 -22.11 6.39 -32.21
CA GLY A 435 -22.09 6.73 -30.77
C GLY A 435 -21.48 5.71 -29.81
N GLU A 436 -21.35 4.43 -30.17
CA GLU A 436 -20.85 3.39 -29.24
C GLU A 436 -19.39 3.00 -29.44
N GLY A 437 -18.84 3.17 -30.66
CA GLY A 437 -17.47 2.77 -30.98
C GLY A 437 -16.42 3.47 -30.12
N SER A 438 -16.57 4.76 -29.84
CA SER A 438 -15.57 5.51 -29.04
C SER A 438 -15.61 5.16 -27.54
N LYS A 439 -16.75 4.71 -27.00
CA LYS A 439 -16.85 4.24 -25.60
C LYS A 439 -16.28 2.83 -25.43
N GLU A 440 -16.48 1.97 -26.42
CA GLU A 440 -15.90 0.62 -26.43
C GLU A 440 -14.39 0.65 -26.70
N ILE A 441 -13.93 1.56 -27.57
CA ILE A 441 -12.49 1.79 -27.78
C ILE A 441 -11.89 2.38 -26.50
N ALA A 442 -12.50 3.39 -25.86
CA ALA A 442 -12.02 3.89 -24.57
C ALA A 442 -11.99 2.79 -23.49
N ARG A 443 -12.97 1.89 -23.46
CA ARG A 443 -12.98 0.72 -22.55
C ARG A 443 -11.87 -0.29 -22.84
N ARG A 444 -11.54 -0.53 -24.13
CA ARG A 444 -10.43 -1.40 -24.53
C ARG A 444 -9.06 -0.75 -24.34
N THR A 445 -8.95 0.56 -24.50
CA THR A 445 -7.71 1.32 -24.28
C THR A 445 -7.44 1.56 -22.78
N LEU A 446 -8.46 1.43 -21.91
CA LEU A 446 -8.36 1.64 -20.46
C LEU A 446 -8.33 0.35 -19.61
N GLY A 447 -7.86 -0.77 -20.17
CA GLY A 447 -7.17 -1.82 -19.40
C GLY A 447 -7.84 -2.37 -18.13
N MET A 448 -9.17 -2.50 -18.11
CA MET A 448 -9.90 -3.14 -17.00
C MET A 448 -10.76 -4.29 -17.55
N HIS A 449 -10.10 -5.35 -18.01
CA HIS A 449 -10.74 -6.65 -18.16
C HIS A 449 -10.29 -7.51 -16.97
N LEU A 450 -11.08 -7.52 -15.90
CA LEU A 450 -11.04 -8.63 -14.94
C LEU A 450 -11.57 -9.84 -15.73
N GLN A 451 -10.68 -10.78 -16.04
CA GLN A 451 -11.06 -12.01 -16.74
C GLN A 451 -12.15 -12.73 -15.93
N ASP A 452 -13.08 -13.38 -16.64
CA ASP A 452 -14.28 -14.09 -16.15
C ASP A 452 -14.01 -15.21 -15.09
N GLY A 453 -12.77 -15.36 -14.62
CA GLY A 453 -12.38 -16.23 -13.50
C GLY A 453 -12.18 -15.50 -12.16
N GLY A 454 -11.95 -14.19 -12.18
CA GLY A 454 -11.86 -13.34 -10.99
C GLY A 454 -13.19 -12.66 -10.71
N SER A 455 -14.23 -13.44 -10.38
CA SER A 455 -15.57 -12.92 -10.08
C SER A 455 -15.46 -11.66 -9.21
N ALA A 456 -16.25 -10.61 -9.46
CA ALA A 456 -16.31 -9.42 -8.61
C ALA A 456 -16.51 -9.78 -7.12
N LEU A 457 -17.14 -10.92 -6.85
CA LEU A 457 -17.28 -11.55 -5.54
C LEU A 457 -15.93 -11.86 -4.88
N SER A 458 -14.92 -12.22 -5.67
CA SER A 458 -13.58 -12.52 -5.20
C SER A 458 -12.74 -11.28 -4.89
N VAL A 459 -12.84 -10.24 -5.72
CA VAL A 459 -12.24 -8.93 -5.40
C VAL A 459 -12.88 -8.35 -4.14
N ALA A 460 -14.21 -8.39 -4.04
CA ALA A 460 -14.93 -7.91 -2.85
C ALA A 460 -14.55 -8.69 -1.60
N ALA A 461 -14.47 -10.02 -1.67
CA ALA A 461 -14.07 -10.83 -0.52
C ALA A 461 -12.58 -10.68 -0.17
N VAL A 462 -11.69 -10.34 -1.11
CA VAL A 462 -10.30 -9.95 -0.78
C VAL A 462 -10.26 -8.56 -0.15
N ALA A 463 -11.08 -7.62 -0.65
CA ALA A 463 -11.16 -6.25 -0.14
C ALA A 463 -11.75 -6.17 1.28
N GLU A 464 -12.68 -7.06 1.63
CA GLU A 464 -13.40 -7.07 2.91
C GLU A 464 -12.50 -7.36 4.12
N HIS A 465 -11.43 -8.16 3.96
CA HIS A 465 -10.56 -8.53 5.07
C HIS A 465 -9.62 -7.40 5.43
N THR A 466 -9.91 -6.66 6.50
CA THR A 466 -9.01 -5.64 7.07
C THR A 466 -8.62 -6.08 8.49
N GLU A 467 -7.34 -6.00 8.82
CA GLU A 467 -6.85 -6.39 10.14
C GLU A 467 -6.45 -5.18 10.98
N LYS A 468 -6.66 -5.25 12.30
CA LYS A 468 -6.24 -4.17 13.20
C LYS A 468 -4.71 -4.08 13.29
N PRO A 469 -4.17 -2.86 13.50
CA PRO A 469 -2.75 -2.68 13.75
C PRO A 469 -2.21 -3.50 14.92
N GLY A 470 -0.97 -3.98 14.77
CA GLY A 470 -0.22 -4.65 15.85
C GLY A 470 -0.51 -6.14 16.03
N ILE A 471 -1.36 -6.75 15.21
CA ILE A 471 -1.54 -8.20 15.20
C ILE A 471 -0.40 -8.85 14.44
N ILE A 472 0.36 -9.67 15.17
CA ILE A 472 1.58 -10.32 14.69
C ILE A 472 1.26 -11.78 14.38
N THR A 473 1.60 -12.21 13.18
CA THR A 473 1.61 -13.63 12.81
C THR A 473 2.61 -14.38 13.70
N PRO A 474 2.20 -15.47 14.38
CA PRO A 474 3.09 -16.24 15.24
C PRO A 474 4.01 -17.08 14.36
N SER A 475 5.03 -16.46 13.77
CA SER A 475 6.06 -17.12 12.97
C SER A 475 7.30 -16.23 12.87
N ARG A 476 8.07 -16.23 13.97
CA ARG A 476 9.50 -15.86 14.05
C ARG A 476 9.94 -16.03 15.51
N ALA A 477 10.17 -17.26 15.95
CA ALA A 477 11.14 -17.45 17.03
C ALA A 477 12.50 -17.11 16.41
N HIS A 478 12.96 -15.88 16.62
CA HIS A 478 14.37 -15.58 16.44
C HIS A 478 15.06 -16.29 17.61
N ASP A 479 15.61 -17.48 17.37
CA ASP A 479 16.63 -18.02 18.27
C ASP A 479 17.76 -16.99 18.28
N GLY A 480 17.88 -16.26 19.40
CA GLY A 480 18.91 -15.25 19.65
C GLY A 480 18.39 -13.81 19.74
N ASP A 481 17.68 -13.48 20.83
CA ASP A 481 18.16 -12.48 21.81
C ASP A 481 17.14 -12.40 22.95
N ASP A 482 17.37 -13.25 23.94
CA ASP A 482 16.77 -13.13 25.27
C ASP A 482 17.49 -11.98 25.99
N ILE A 483 17.09 -10.73 25.71
CA ILE A 483 17.35 -9.61 26.59
C ILE A 483 16.04 -9.35 27.33
N GLY A 484 16.02 -9.77 28.59
CA GLY A 484 14.89 -9.63 29.49
C GLY A 484 14.40 -8.18 29.68
N PRO A 485 13.31 -8.02 30.45
CA PRO A 485 12.64 -6.73 30.60
C PRO A 485 13.56 -5.72 31.28
N ILE A 486 13.87 -4.63 30.59
CA ILE A 486 14.41 -3.43 31.25
C ILE A 486 13.21 -2.63 31.78
N GLU A 487 12.96 -2.79 33.08
CA GLU A 487 12.22 -1.82 33.87
C GLU A 487 12.96 -0.46 33.84
N ARG A 488 12.29 0.57 33.31
CA ARG A 488 12.08 1.94 33.85
C ARG A 488 12.05 3.00 32.77
#